data_AF-A0A965NSP3-F1
#
_entry.id   AF-A0A965NSP3-F1
#
_cell.length_a   1.000
_cell.length_b   1.000
_cell.length_c   1.000
_cell.angle_alpha   90.00
_cell.angle_beta   90.00
_cell.angle_gamma   90.00
#
_symmetry.space_group_name_H-M   'P 1'
#
loop_
_entity.id
_entity.type
_entity.pdbx_description
1 polymer ?
#
loop_
_entity_poly.entity_id
_entity_poly.type
_entity_poly.pdbx_seq_one_letter_code
_entity_poly.pdbx_strand_id
1 'polypeptide(L)'
;MNVTSGNRTWRTLATISWVGVLLCQVAVAVTSRNIGKSAWWLGPESNPQFPLVWAIPFLITIAALVATQRPRKYTIVVHLACVAMLVAVATGDVQNSPGVAALQYGVAAIALLVSFVSLAARP
;
A
#
# COMPACT_ATOMS: atom_id res chain seq x y z
N MET A 1 28.39 -17.72 1.78
CA MET A 1 27.43 -16.74 1.21
C MET A 1 27.82 -15.36 1.74
N ASN A 2 28.13 -14.41 0.86
CA ASN A 2 28.63 -13.10 1.27
C ASN A 2 27.52 -12.26 1.92
N VAL A 3 27.77 -11.73 3.11
CA VAL A 3 26.83 -10.90 3.89
C VAL A 3 26.33 -9.67 3.09
N THR A 4 27.10 -9.24 2.08
CA THR A 4 26.75 -8.14 1.17
C THR A 4 25.69 -8.49 0.12
N SER A 5 25.57 -9.75 -0.32
CA SER A 5 24.53 -10.16 -1.27
C SER A 5 23.18 -10.35 -0.59
N GLY A 6 23.16 -10.92 0.62
CA GLY A 6 21.95 -11.07 1.43
C GLY A 6 21.23 -9.74 1.70
N ASN A 7 22.00 -8.67 1.98
CA ASN A 7 21.47 -7.32 2.19
C ASN A 7 20.83 -6.69 0.95
N ARG A 8 21.28 -7.06 -0.25
CA ARG A 8 20.77 -6.50 -1.51
C ARG A 8 19.51 -7.23 -1.95
N THR A 9 19.45 -8.55 -1.78
CA THR A 9 18.32 -9.39 -2.21
C THR A 9 17.00 -9.04 -1.51
N TRP A 10 16.98 -8.93 -0.17
CA TRP A 10 15.73 -8.60 0.55
C TRP A 10 15.20 -7.21 0.16
N ARG A 11 16.11 -6.24 -0.06
CA ARG A 11 15.74 -4.87 -0.40
C ARG A 11 15.15 -4.78 -1.80
N THR A 12 15.71 -5.53 -2.75
CA THR A 12 15.14 -5.66 -4.10
C THR A 12 13.75 -6.29 -4.07
N LEU A 13 13.59 -7.41 -3.35
CA LEU A 13 12.30 -8.09 -3.23
C LEU A 13 11.25 -7.17 -2.59
N ALA A 14 11.57 -6.55 -1.46
CA ALA A 14 10.67 -5.60 -0.80
C ALA A 14 10.30 -4.42 -1.70
N THR A 15 11.26 -3.87 -2.45
CA THR A 15 11.01 -2.76 -3.38
C THR A 15 10.05 -3.18 -4.50
N ILE A 16 10.31 -4.32 -5.17
CA ILE A 16 9.45 -4.84 -6.24
C ILE A 16 8.04 -5.10 -5.70
N SER A 17 7.93 -5.72 -4.54
CA SER A 17 6.66 -6.02 -3.91
C SER A 17 5.85 -4.77 -3.56
N TRP A 18 6.48 -3.73 -2.99
CA TRP A 18 5.80 -2.47 -2.70
C TRP A 18 5.43 -1.68 -3.97
N VAL A 19 6.23 -1.76 -5.04
CA VAL A 19 5.82 -1.25 -6.36
C VAL A 19 4.59 -1.99 -6.87
N GLY A 20 4.52 -3.32 -6.68
CA GLY A 20 3.33 -4.12 -6.99
C GLY A 20 2.09 -3.65 -6.22
N VAL A 21 2.22 -3.39 -4.92
CA VAL A 21 1.13 -2.81 -4.09
C VAL A 21 0.67 -1.46 -4.64
N LEU A 22 1.60 -0.60 -5.05
CA LEU A 22 1.29 0.69 -5.66
C LEU A 22 0.48 0.53 -6.96
N LEU A 23 0.87 -0.42 -7.82
CA LEU A 23 0.15 -0.73 -9.05
C LEU A 23 -1.26 -1.29 -8.75
N CYS A 24 -1.40 -2.14 -7.74
CA CYS A 24 -2.71 -2.60 -7.28
C CYS A 24 -3.59 -1.44 -6.82
N GLN A 25 -3.02 -0.44 -6.12
CA GLN A 25 -3.76 0.74 -5.69
C GLN A 25 -4.25 1.59 -6.89
N VAL A 26 -3.42 1.73 -7.93
CA VAL A 26 -3.84 2.35 -9.20
C VAL A 26 -4.98 1.56 -9.84
N ALA A 27 -4.89 0.23 -9.87
CA ALA A 27 -5.94 -0.62 -10.41
C ALA A 27 -7.26 -0.42 -9.64
N VAL A 28 -7.23 -0.36 -8.30
CA VAL A 28 -8.42 -0.03 -7.49
C VAL A 28 -9.01 1.32 -7.89
N ALA A 29 -8.18 2.35 -8.05
CA ALA A 29 -8.62 3.69 -8.44
C ALA A 29 -9.35 3.65 -9.80
N VAL A 30 -8.74 3.01 -10.80
CA VAL A 30 -9.31 2.87 -12.15
C VAL A 30 -10.59 2.04 -12.14
N THR A 31 -10.58 0.88 -11.48
CA THR A 31 -11.74 0.00 -11.38
C THR A 31 -12.91 0.66 -10.67
N SER A 32 -12.66 1.39 -9.58
CA SER A 32 -13.72 2.09 -8.83
C SER A 32 -14.40 3.18 -9.66
N ARG A 33 -13.63 3.92 -10.48
CA ARG A 33 -14.17 4.89 -11.46
C ARG A 33 -15.01 4.21 -12.52
N ASN A 34 -14.49 3.13 -13.13
CA ASN A 34 -15.17 2.41 -14.22
C ASN A 34 -16.49 1.75 -13.79
N ILE A 35 -16.60 1.32 -12.52
CA ILE A 35 -17.83 0.71 -11.96
C ILE A 35 -18.82 1.78 -11.49
N GLY A 36 -18.45 3.06 -11.51
CA GLY A 36 -19.29 4.18 -11.04
C GLY A 36 -19.44 4.24 -9.52
N LYS A 37 -18.74 3.37 -8.77
CA LYS A 37 -18.65 3.40 -7.31
C LYS A 37 -17.27 3.88 -6.91
N SER A 38 -17.10 5.18 -6.82
CA SER A 38 -15.81 5.76 -6.45
C SER A 38 -15.47 5.48 -5.00
N ALA A 39 -14.18 5.23 -4.73
CA ALA A 39 -13.66 5.18 -3.37
C ALA A 39 -13.86 6.53 -2.67
N TRP A 40 -14.09 6.53 -1.35
CA TRP A 40 -14.37 7.74 -0.59
C TRP A 40 -13.28 8.81 -0.74
N TRP A 41 -12.02 8.40 -0.86
CA TRP A 41 -10.86 9.27 -1.01
C TRP A 41 -10.70 9.83 -2.43
N LEU A 42 -11.38 9.23 -3.41
CA LEU A 42 -11.33 9.60 -4.83
C LEU A 42 -12.51 10.50 -5.22
N GLY A 43 -13.69 10.24 -4.65
CA GLY A 43 -14.93 10.97 -4.92
C GLY A 43 -15.51 10.68 -6.32
N PRO A 44 -16.82 10.89 -6.54
CA PRO A 44 -17.45 10.72 -7.85
C PRO A 44 -16.78 11.56 -8.96
N GLU A 45 -16.98 11.21 -10.23
CA GLU A 45 -16.47 12.03 -11.35
C GLU A 45 -17.14 13.39 -11.44
N SER A 46 -18.41 13.48 -11.07
CA SER A 46 -19.16 14.74 -11.01
C SER A 46 -18.73 15.67 -9.87
N ASN A 47 -18.08 15.14 -8.83
CA ASN A 47 -17.58 15.90 -7.69
C ASN A 47 -16.33 15.22 -7.10
N PRO A 48 -15.16 15.39 -7.73
CA PRO A 48 -13.94 14.73 -7.29
C PRO A 48 -13.47 15.27 -5.93
N GLN A 49 -12.85 14.41 -5.13
CA GLN A 49 -12.24 14.83 -3.87
C GLN A 49 -11.03 15.74 -4.12
N PHE A 50 -10.69 16.52 -3.09
CA PHE A 50 -9.50 17.37 -3.11
C PHE A 50 -8.23 16.55 -3.36
N PRO A 51 -7.28 17.00 -4.20
CA PRO A 51 -6.12 16.18 -4.60
C PRO A 51 -5.26 15.61 -3.47
N LEU A 52 -5.19 16.28 -2.30
CA LEU A 52 -4.46 15.71 -1.16
C LEU A 52 -5.17 14.50 -0.54
N VAL A 53 -6.51 14.48 -0.53
CA VAL A 53 -7.30 13.34 -0.06
C VAL A 53 -7.14 12.17 -1.03
N TRP A 54 -7.13 12.48 -2.33
CA TRP A 54 -6.87 11.50 -3.38
C TRP A 54 -5.51 10.80 -3.24
N ALA A 55 -4.49 11.54 -2.79
CA ALA A 55 -3.14 11.04 -2.67
C ALA A 55 -2.93 10.10 -1.46
N ILE A 56 -3.84 10.05 -0.49
CA ILE A 56 -3.66 9.33 0.78
C ILE A 56 -3.13 7.90 0.62
N PRO A 57 -3.79 6.99 -0.12
CA PRO A 57 -3.33 5.60 -0.23
C PRO A 57 -1.98 5.47 -0.96
N PHE A 58 -1.70 6.38 -1.90
CA PHE A 58 -0.43 6.41 -2.62
C PHE A 58 0.71 6.89 -1.72
N LEU A 59 0.48 7.94 -0.92
CA LEU A 59 1.46 8.46 0.04
C LEU A 59 1.83 7.42 1.09
N ILE A 60 0.86 6.66 1.58
CA ILE A 60 1.11 5.53 2.50
C ILE A 60 2.04 4.50 1.84
N THR A 61 1.76 4.14 0.59
CA THR A 61 2.57 3.17 -0.17
C THR A 61 3.98 3.70 -0.47
N ILE A 62 4.10 4.98 -0.82
CA ILE A 62 5.39 5.65 -1.06
C ILE A 62 6.21 5.71 0.24
N ALA A 63 5.58 5.98 1.38
CA ALA A 63 6.26 5.96 2.68
C ALA A 63 6.89 4.58 2.97
N ALA A 64 6.19 3.49 2.64
CA ALA A 64 6.72 2.13 2.78
C ALA A 64 7.89 1.84 1.82
N LEU A 65 7.85 2.37 0.58
CA LEU A 65 8.98 2.30 -0.36
C LEU A 65 10.21 3.05 0.17
N VAL A 66 10.02 4.27 0.68
CA VAL A 66 11.10 5.07 1.28
C VAL A 66 11.69 4.36 2.50
N ALA A 67 10.84 3.75 3.34
CA ALA A 67 11.27 2.98 4.50
C ALA A 67 12.13 1.76 4.13
N THR A 68 11.92 1.17 2.95
CA THR A 68 12.74 0.07 2.42
C THR A 68 14.17 0.52 2.11
N GLN A 69 14.39 1.81 1.81
CA GLN A 69 15.72 2.36 1.52
C GLN A 69 16.47 2.87 2.77
N ARG A 70 15.78 2.96 3.92
CA ARG A 70 16.29 3.50 5.19
C ARG A 70 16.91 2.41 6.08
N PRO A 71 17.66 2.76 7.15
CA PRO A 71 18.29 1.78 8.05
C PRO A 71 17.32 0.76 8.65
N ARG A 72 17.75 -0.51 8.64
CA ARG A 72 16.98 -1.76 8.89
C ARG A 72 16.13 -1.80 10.16
N LYS A 73 16.50 -1.08 11.23
CA LYS A 73 15.93 -1.27 12.58
C LYS A 73 14.42 -0.97 12.64
N TYR A 74 13.94 -0.04 11.82
CA TYR A 74 12.55 0.44 11.89
C TYR A 74 11.69 0.05 10.68
N THR A 75 12.26 -0.58 9.65
CA THR A 75 11.56 -0.86 8.38
C THR A 75 10.28 -1.67 8.59
N ILE A 76 10.32 -2.72 9.41
CA ILE A 76 9.12 -3.54 9.67
C ILE A 76 8.02 -2.78 10.41
N VAL A 77 8.39 -1.94 11.38
CA VAL A 77 7.40 -1.14 12.14
C VAL A 77 6.71 -0.17 11.21
N VAL A 78 7.46 0.48 10.32
CA VAL A 78 6.89 1.40 9.32
C VAL A 78 6.00 0.65 8.32
N HIS A 79 6.42 -0.54 7.84
CA HIS A 79 5.59 -1.35 6.94
C HIS A 79 4.27 -1.77 7.60
N LEU A 80 4.30 -2.24 8.85
CA LEU A 80 3.08 -2.58 9.59
C LEU A 80 2.18 -1.36 9.84
N ALA A 81 2.76 -0.20 10.13
CA ALA A 81 2.01 1.05 10.27
C ALA A 81 1.33 1.44 8.94
N CYS A 82 2.04 1.30 7.81
CA CYS A 82 1.47 1.56 6.48
C CYS A 82 0.32 0.59 6.17
N VAL A 83 0.47 -0.70 6.49
CA VAL A 83 -0.60 -1.69 6.35
C VAL A 83 -1.83 -1.29 7.17
N ALA A 84 -1.65 -0.91 8.44
CA ALA A 84 -2.74 -0.48 9.30
C ALA A 84 -3.46 0.77 8.72
N MET A 85 -2.71 1.71 8.16
CA MET A 85 -3.29 2.88 7.48
C MET A 85 -4.06 2.47 6.21
N LEU A 86 -3.56 1.55 5.40
CA LEU A 86 -4.29 1.04 4.23
C LEU A 86 -5.60 0.33 4.62
N VAL A 87 -5.58 -0.45 5.71
CA VAL A 87 -6.80 -1.06 6.29
C VAL A 87 -7.78 0.01 6.74
N ALA A 88 -7.31 1.08 7.39
CA ALA A 88 -8.16 2.20 7.79
C ALA A 88 -8.79 2.90 6.58
N VAL A 89 -8.02 3.12 5.50
CA VAL A 89 -8.54 3.67 4.24
C VAL A 89 -9.61 2.75 3.65
N ALA A 90 -9.37 1.44 3.59
CA ALA A 90 -10.35 0.46 3.08
C ALA A 90 -11.66 0.48 3.89
N THR A 91 -11.57 0.71 5.20
CA THR A 91 -12.72 0.75 6.11
C THR A 91 -13.69 1.89 5.78
N GLY A 92 -13.20 3.00 5.22
CA GLY A 92 -14.05 4.12 4.81
C GLY A 92 -15.06 3.77 3.71
N ASP A 93 -14.80 2.72 2.92
CA ASP A 93 -15.68 2.30 1.82
C ASP A 93 -16.65 1.18 2.20
N VAL A 94 -16.58 0.60 3.40
CA VAL A 94 -17.36 -0.60 3.78
C VAL A 94 -18.87 -0.37 3.68
N GLN A 95 -19.34 0.81 4.10
CA GLN A 95 -20.77 1.10 4.14
C GLN A 95 -21.33 1.52 2.76
N ASN A 96 -20.56 2.31 2.00
CA ASN A 96 -21.05 2.93 0.76
C ASN A 96 -20.70 2.12 -0.50
N SER A 97 -19.54 1.47 -0.50
CA SER A 97 -18.94 0.81 -1.66
C SER A 97 -18.25 -0.51 -1.25
N PRO A 98 -19.00 -1.52 -0.74
CA PRO A 98 -18.41 -2.72 -0.14
C PRO A 98 -17.51 -3.52 -1.11
N GLY A 99 -17.81 -3.52 -2.42
CA GLY A 99 -16.96 -4.15 -3.42
C GLY A 99 -15.59 -3.46 -3.57
N VAL A 100 -15.55 -2.13 -3.48
CA VAL A 100 -14.31 -1.34 -3.52
C VAL A 100 -13.53 -1.51 -2.21
N ALA A 101 -14.24 -1.58 -1.07
CA ALA A 101 -13.63 -1.91 0.22
C ALA A 101 -12.96 -3.28 0.19
N ALA A 102 -13.62 -4.31 -0.37
CA ALA A 102 -13.05 -5.66 -0.50
C ALA A 102 -11.75 -5.66 -1.32
N LEU A 103 -11.70 -4.94 -2.44
CA LEU A 103 -10.47 -4.79 -3.23
C LEU A 103 -9.36 -4.12 -2.42
N GLN A 104 -9.67 -3.04 -1.70
CA GLN A 104 -8.68 -2.33 -0.87
C GLN A 104 -8.17 -3.18 0.29
N TYR A 105 -9.03 -3.96 0.96
CA TYR A 105 -8.58 -4.94 1.95
C TYR A 105 -7.70 -6.02 1.32
N GLY A 106 -7.99 -6.46 0.10
CA GLY A 106 -7.11 -7.36 -0.65
C GLY A 106 -5.71 -6.76 -0.87
N VAL A 107 -5.63 -5.49 -1.26
CA VAL A 107 -4.35 -4.77 -1.39
C VAL A 107 -3.64 -4.65 -0.05
N ALA A 108 -4.36 -4.33 1.03
CA ALA A 108 -3.79 -4.25 2.37
C ALA A 108 -3.27 -5.63 2.86
N ALA A 109 -3.97 -6.72 2.55
CA ALA A 109 -3.51 -8.08 2.85
C ALA A 109 -2.24 -8.45 2.08
N ILE A 110 -2.16 -8.07 0.79
CA ILE A 110 -0.91 -8.22 0.01
C ILE A 110 0.21 -7.42 0.68
N ALA A 111 -0.03 -6.16 1.04
CA ALA A 111 0.96 -5.31 1.71
C ALA A 111 1.41 -5.89 3.07
N LEU A 112 0.51 -6.55 3.81
CA LEU A 112 0.86 -7.29 5.02
C LEU A 112 1.82 -8.45 4.72
N LEU A 113 1.54 -9.23 3.67
CA LEU A 113 2.44 -10.30 3.24
C LEU A 113 3.82 -9.76 2.84
N VAL A 114 3.86 -8.64 2.12
CA VAL A 114 5.11 -7.95 1.75
C VAL A 114 5.89 -7.49 2.99
N SER A 115 5.21 -7.08 4.06
CA SER A 115 5.85 -6.66 5.31
C SER A 115 6.67 -7.78 5.95
N PHE A 116 6.34 -9.05 5.71
CA PHE A 116 7.15 -10.18 6.17
C PHE A 116 8.48 -10.32 5.43
N VAL A 117 8.61 -9.83 4.20
CA VAL A 117 9.90 -9.77 3.49
C VAL A 117 10.91 -8.93 4.29
N SER A 118 10.43 -7.91 5.00
CA SER A 118 11.24 -7.07 5.88
C SER A 118 11.69 -7.77 7.16
N LEU A 119 11.15 -8.95 7.53
CA LEU A 119 11.72 -9.77 8.61
C LEU A 119 13.06 -10.37 8.21
N ALA A 120 13.26 -10.72 6.92
CA ALA A 120 14.55 -11.14 6.40
C ALA A 120 15.60 -10.02 6.44
N ALA A 121 15.18 -8.79 6.77
CA ALA A 121 16.04 -7.65 6.98
C ALA A 121 16.67 -7.60 8.40
N ARG A 122 16.36 -8.54 9.30
CA ARG A 122 16.95 -8.56 10.64
C ARG A 122 18.44 -9.02 10.58
N PRO A 123 19.33 -8.41 11.38
CA PRO A 123 20.75 -8.78 11.42
C PRO A 123 20.98 -10.18 11.98
#